data_AF-A0A2V8U9G8-F1
#
_entry.id   AF-A0A2V8U9G8-F1
#
_cell.length_a   1.000
_cell.length_b   1.000
_cell.length_c   1.000
_cell.angle_alpha   90.00
_cell.angle_beta   90.00
_cell.angle_gamma   90.00
#
_symmetry.space_group_name_H-M   'P 1'
#
loop_
_entity.id
_entity.type
_entity.pdbx_description
1 polymer ?
#
loop_
_entity_poly.entity_id
_entity_poly.type
_entity_poly.pdbx_seq_one_letter_code
_entity_poly.pdbx_strand_id
1 'polypeptide(L)'
;MKVKILSRRVLRIPPTVCVGLLFLLSVPAARPYSVLTHEAIIDSVWDGSIKVLLLERFPAATPEELIEAHAYAYGGSIIQDLGDYPFSNKFFSELTHYIRTGDFILSLIHNSQDLNEYAFSLGALAHYAADNSGHSMATNLAVPLLYPKLRVKFGNLITYADDPFSHLKTEFGFDVFQAAKGRYAPDGYKG
;
A
#
# COMPACT_ATOMS: atom_id res chain seq x y z
N MET A 1 -5.53 -26.17 62.24
CA MET A 1 -4.85 -25.36 61.20
C MET A 1 -4.72 -26.22 59.94
N LYS A 2 -5.44 -25.93 58.84
CA LYS A 2 -5.36 -26.70 57.57
C LYS A 2 -4.89 -25.77 56.45
N VAL A 3 -3.75 -26.09 55.83
CA VAL A 3 -3.21 -25.40 54.65
C VAL A 3 -3.91 -25.94 53.40
N LYS A 4 -4.46 -25.07 52.55
CA LYS A 4 -4.98 -25.42 51.21
C LYS A 4 -3.89 -25.17 50.17
N ILE A 5 -3.51 -26.22 49.44
CA ILE A 5 -2.64 -26.14 48.27
C ILE A 5 -3.51 -25.82 47.05
N LEU A 6 -3.20 -24.73 46.32
CA LEU A 6 -3.85 -24.41 45.04
C LEU A 6 -3.27 -25.29 43.91
N SER A 7 -4.15 -26.00 43.22
CA SER A 7 -3.86 -26.75 41.99
C SER A 7 -3.68 -25.78 40.81
N ARG A 8 -2.56 -25.88 40.08
CA ARG A 8 -2.34 -25.18 38.80
C ARG A 8 -3.11 -25.90 37.69
N ARG A 9 -4.13 -25.25 37.13
CA ARG A 9 -4.78 -25.72 35.89
C ARG A 9 -3.90 -25.40 34.69
N VAL A 10 -3.45 -26.44 33.99
CA VAL A 10 -2.79 -26.29 32.68
C VAL A 10 -3.88 -26.08 31.63
N LEU A 11 -3.89 -24.91 31.01
CA LEU A 11 -4.85 -24.57 29.97
C LEU A 11 -4.52 -25.37 28.70
N ARG A 12 -5.41 -26.28 28.29
CA ARG A 12 -5.28 -27.01 27.01
C ARG A 12 -5.86 -26.15 25.90
N ILE A 13 -5.00 -25.59 25.06
CA ILE A 13 -5.42 -24.79 23.89
C ILE A 13 -5.84 -25.76 22.78
N PRO A 14 -7.06 -25.63 22.20
CA PRO A 14 -7.50 -26.48 21.11
C PRO A 14 -6.64 -26.28 19.85
N PRO A 15 -6.36 -27.34 19.07
CA PRO A 15 -5.62 -27.22 17.82
C PRO A 15 -6.29 -26.29 16.80
N THR A 16 -7.63 -26.14 16.86
CA THR A 16 -8.37 -25.17 16.03
C THR A 16 -8.03 -23.72 16.37
N VAL A 17 -7.74 -23.42 17.64
CA VAL A 17 -7.28 -22.10 18.08
C VAL A 17 -5.84 -21.85 17.59
N CYS A 18 -4.98 -22.87 17.61
CA CYS A 18 -3.63 -22.78 17.06
C CYS A 18 -3.63 -22.54 15.54
N VAL A 19 -4.51 -23.23 14.79
CA VAL A 19 -4.66 -23.03 13.34
C VAL A 19 -5.22 -21.64 13.04
N GLY A 20 -6.23 -21.18 13.79
CA GLY A 20 -6.74 -19.81 13.68
C GLY A 20 -5.68 -18.75 13.96
N LEU A 21 -4.81 -18.97 14.95
CA LEU A 21 -3.66 -18.11 15.23
C LEU A 21 -2.61 -18.13 14.11
N LEU A 22 -2.38 -19.27 13.47
CA LEU A 22 -1.43 -19.39 12.35
C LEU A 22 -1.88 -18.64 11.09
N PHE A 23 -3.18 -18.59 10.82
CA PHE A 23 -3.75 -17.75 9.77
C PHE A 23 -3.73 -16.26 10.11
N LEU A 24 -3.91 -15.90 11.40
CA LEU A 24 -3.78 -14.52 11.87
C LEU A 24 -2.33 -14.00 11.90
N LEU A 25 -1.35 -14.90 11.94
CA LEU A 25 0.08 -14.57 11.96
C LEU A 25 0.73 -14.61 10.58
N SER A 26 0.01 -15.07 9.56
CA SER A 26 0.44 -15.01 8.17
C SER A 26 0.00 -13.67 7.56
N VAL A 27 0.43 -12.57 8.16
CA VAL A 27 0.35 -11.25 7.52
C VAL A 27 1.57 -11.19 6.58
N PRO A 28 1.38 -11.09 5.24
CA PRO A 28 2.52 -10.82 4.36
C PRO A 28 3.21 -9.55 4.88
N ALA A 29 4.53 -9.46 4.71
CA ALA A 29 5.28 -8.27 5.11
C ALA A 29 4.62 -7.03 4.47
N ALA A 30 3.81 -6.31 5.26
CA ALA A 30 3.03 -5.20 4.76
C ALA A 30 4.01 -4.08 4.46
N ARG A 31 4.14 -3.76 3.17
CA ARG A 31 4.96 -2.67 2.72
C ARG A 31 4.18 -1.37 2.96
N PRO A 32 4.75 -0.41 3.65
CA PRO A 32 4.16 0.89 3.96
C PRO A 32 4.33 1.84 2.76
N TYR A 33 3.40 2.79 2.62
CA TYR A 33 3.07 3.38 1.33
C TYR A 33 3.76 4.71 1.15
N SER A 34 4.63 4.73 0.16
CA SER A 34 5.41 5.86 -0.28
C SER A 34 5.60 5.66 -1.78
N VAL A 35 6.04 6.68 -2.51
CA VAL A 35 6.04 6.69 -3.98
C VAL A 35 6.67 5.44 -4.59
N LEU A 36 7.83 4.98 -4.09
CA LEU A 36 8.47 3.78 -4.65
C LEU A 36 7.74 2.50 -4.27
N THR A 37 7.06 2.49 -3.12
CA THR A 37 6.20 1.36 -2.75
C THR A 37 4.99 1.25 -3.68
N HIS A 38 4.40 2.36 -4.13
CA HIS A 38 3.32 2.33 -5.12
C HIS A 38 3.80 1.77 -6.47
N GLU A 39 4.95 2.22 -6.97
CA GLU A 39 5.56 1.63 -8.17
C GLU A 39 5.87 0.13 -7.98
N ALA A 40 6.39 -0.27 -6.82
CA ALA A 40 6.67 -1.67 -6.54
C ALA A 40 5.42 -2.55 -6.46
N ILE A 41 4.26 -1.97 -6.13
CA ILE A 41 2.98 -2.66 -6.19
C ILE A 41 2.60 -2.89 -7.64
N ILE A 42 2.75 -1.87 -8.52
CA ILE A 42 2.56 -2.03 -9.96
C ILE A 42 3.41 -3.18 -10.49
N ASP A 43 4.70 -3.22 -10.16
CA ASP A 43 5.60 -4.31 -10.55
C ASP A 43 5.07 -5.68 -10.11
N SER A 44 4.59 -5.77 -8.86
CA SER A 44 4.15 -7.03 -8.26
C SER A 44 2.87 -7.59 -8.87
N VAL A 45 2.01 -6.72 -9.41
CA VAL A 45 0.72 -7.10 -10.00
C VAL A 45 0.70 -6.97 -11.53
N TRP A 46 1.82 -6.56 -12.15
CA TRP A 46 1.89 -6.27 -13.57
C TRP A 46 1.46 -7.46 -14.43
N ASP A 47 2.22 -8.55 -14.40
CA ASP A 47 1.93 -9.73 -15.22
C ASP A 47 0.68 -10.51 -14.77
N GLY A 48 0.35 -10.44 -13.48
CA GLY A 48 -0.78 -11.18 -12.90
C GLY A 48 -2.13 -10.49 -13.01
N SER A 49 -2.17 -9.17 -13.27
CA SER A 49 -3.42 -8.41 -13.25
C SER A 49 -3.44 -7.25 -14.23
N ILE A 50 -2.52 -6.28 -14.13
CA ILE A 50 -2.62 -5.03 -14.94
C ILE A 50 -2.47 -5.35 -16.42
N LYS A 51 -1.41 -6.05 -16.82
CA LYS A 51 -1.17 -6.45 -18.21
C LYS A 51 -2.30 -7.31 -18.79
N VAL A 52 -2.90 -8.17 -17.96
CA VAL A 52 -4.06 -8.99 -18.36
C VAL A 52 -5.24 -8.10 -18.73
N LEU A 53 -5.58 -7.13 -17.87
CA LEU A 53 -6.68 -6.19 -18.13
C LEU A 53 -6.40 -5.29 -19.36
N LEU A 54 -5.15 -4.85 -19.52
CA LEU A 54 -4.73 -4.09 -20.70
C LEU A 54 -4.95 -4.89 -21.99
N LEU A 55 -4.49 -6.15 -22.03
CA LEU A 55 -4.65 -7.02 -23.20
C LEU A 55 -6.09 -7.47 -23.44
N GLU A 56 -6.92 -7.52 -22.39
CA GLU A 56 -8.35 -7.79 -22.53
C GLU A 56 -9.07 -6.66 -23.29
N ARG A 57 -8.73 -5.39 -22.99
CA ARG A 57 -9.32 -4.22 -23.65
C ARG A 57 -8.63 -3.87 -24.97
N PHE A 58 -7.33 -4.07 -25.06
CA PHE A 58 -6.48 -3.72 -26.20
C PHE A 58 -5.68 -4.95 -26.69
N PRO A 59 -6.36 -5.93 -27.32
CA PRO A 59 -5.74 -7.22 -27.68
C PRO A 59 -4.64 -7.14 -28.74
N ALA A 60 -4.54 -6.01 -29.45
CA ALA A 60 -3.51 -5.78 -30.47
C ALA A 60 -2.24 -5.09 -29.93
N ALA A 61 -2.18 -4.76 -28.64
CA ALA A 61 -1.05 -4.04 -28.05
C ALA A 61 0.26 -4.83 -28.23
N THR A 62 1.31 -4.15 -28.71
CA THR A 62 2.62 -4.78 -28.90
C THR A 62 3.39 -4.84 -27.58
N PRO A 63 4.45 -5.68 -27.49
CA PRO A 63 5.33 -5.68 -26.32
C PRO A 63 5.91 -4.31 -25.99
N GLU A 64 6.27 -3.52 -27.00
CA GLU A 64 6.82 -2.17 -26.83
C GLU A 64 5.78 -1.20 -26.28
N GLU A 65 4.54 -1.26 -26.79
CA GLU A 65 3.43 -0.45 -26.26
C GLU A 65 3.08 -0.83 -24.82
N LEU A 66 3.23 -2.10 -24.44
CA LEU A 66 3.04 -2.53 -23.06
C LEU A 66 4.15 -2.03 -22.12
N ILE A 67 5.39 -1.90 -22.61
CA ILE A 67 6.48 -1.27 -21.83
C ILE A 67 6.15 0.20 -21.59
N GLU A 68 5.68 0.91 -22.62
CA GLU A 68 5.23 2.29 -22.46
C GLU A 68 4.07 2.39 -21.47
N ALA A 69 3.03 1.56 -21.62
CA ALA A 69 1.88 1.50 -20.73
C ALA A 69 2.28 1.23 -19.26
N HIS A 70 3.35 0.46 -19.02
CA HIS A 70 3.86 0.23 -17.67
C HIS A 70 4.30 1.54 -16.99
N ALA A 71 4.97 2.43 -17.73
CA ALA A 71 5.34 3.75 -17.22
C ALA A 71 4.11 4.62 -16.91
N TYR A 72 3.04 4.52 -17.70
CA TYR A 72 1.78 5.19 -17.39
C TYR A 72 1.12 4.62 -16.13
N ALA A 73 1.19 3.31 -15.90
CA ALA A 73 0.71 2.70 -14.66
C ALA A 73 1.51 3.21 -13.43
N TYR A 74 2.82 3.40 -13.54
CA TYR A 74 3.59 4.08 -12.48
C TYR A 74 3.08 5.51 -12.23
N GLY A 75 2.92 6.30 -13.29
CA GLY A 75 2.39 7.67 -13.19
C GLY A 75 1.01 7.71 -12.53
N GLY A 76 0.15 6.74 -12.86
CA GLY A 76 -1.14 6.57 -12.23
C GLY A 76 -1.04 6.21 -10.75
N SER A 77 -0.07 5.36 -10.38
CA SER A 77 0.10 4.90 -8.99
C SER A 77 0.56 5.98 -8.01
N ILE A 78 0.98 7.14 -8.51
CA ILE A 78 1.47 8.27 -7.71
C ILE A 78 0.57 9.50 -7.82
N ILE A 79 -0.50 9.45 -8.63
CA ILE A 79 -1.29 10.65 -8.94
C ILE A 79 -1.90 11.24 -7.68
N GLN A 80 -2.38 10.41 -6.76
CA GLN A 80 -3.03 10.90 -5.56
C GLN A 80 -2.05 11.51 -4.55
N ASP A 81 -0.77 11.10 -4.53
CA ASP A 81 0.28 11.66 -3.67
C ASP A 81 0.84 13.01 -4.17
N LEU A 82 0.64 13.34 -5.46
CA LEU A 82 1.32 14.47 -6.10
C LEU A 82 1.01 15.83 -5.45
N GLY A 83 -0.15 16.00 -4.79
CA GLY A 83 -0.53 17.22 -4.08
C GLY A 83 0.30 17.55 -2.85
N ASP A 84 1.00 16.57 -2.26
CA ASP A 84 1.88 16.77 -1.10
C ASP A 84 3.32 17.17 -1.49
N TYR A 85 3.61 17.30 -2.79
CA TYR A 85 4.92 17.76 -3.31
C TYR A 85 5.05 19.30 -3.32
N PRO A 86 6.29 19.84 -3.24
CA PRO A 86 6.52 21.28 -3.36
C PRO A 86 5.90 21.86 -4.63
N PHE A 87 5.27 23.03 -4.50
CA PHE A 87 4.57 23.74 -5.59
C PHE A 87 3.33 23.05 -6.16
N SER A 88 2.88 21.95 -5.53
CA SER A 88 1.64 21.26 -5.89
C SER A 88 0.43 21.81 -5.13
N ASN A 89 -0.73 21.17 -5.30
CA ASN A 89 -1.97 21.54 -4.64
C ASN A 89 -2.41 20.45 -3.64
N LYS A 90 -2.25 20.70 -2.34
CA LYS A 90 -2.67 19.79 -1.28
C LYS A 90 -4.14 19.42 -1.36
N PHE A 91 -5.01 20.35 -1.77
CA PHE A 91 -6.44 20.08 -1.93
C PHE A 91 -6.71 18.99 -2.96
N PHE A 92 -5.86 18.84 -3.98
CA PHE A 92 -5.98 17.76 -4.95
C PHE A 92 -5.77 16.40 -4.28
N SER A 93 -4.68 16.22 -3.54
CA SER A 93 -4.42 14.98 -2.79
C SER A 93 -5.50 14.72 -1.75
N GLU A 94 -5.97 15.74 -1.03
CA GLU A 94 -7.04 15.54 -0.05
C GLU A 94 -8.34 15.04 -0.70
N LEU A 95 -8.67 15.56 -1.88
CA LEU A 95 -9.81 15.11 -2.66
C LEU A 95 -9.59 13.66 -3.14
N THR A 96 -8.45 13.36 -3.76
CA THR A 96 -8.19 12.06 -4.39
C THR A 96 -7.77 10.95 -3.42
N HIS A 97 -7.37 11.26 -2.18
CA HIS A 97 -7.12 10.30 -1.09
C HIS A 97 -8.31 10.08 -0.16
N TYR A 98 -9.12 11.10 0.12
CA TYR A 98 -10.09 11.02 1.22
C TYR A 98 -11.55 11.26 0.82
N ILE A 99 -11.82 11.91 -0.31
CA ILE A 99 -13.19 12.33 -0.67
C ILE A 99 -13.57 11.76 -2.04
N ARG A 100 -14.53 10.82 -2.05
CA ARG A 100 -15.06 10.21 -3.29
C ARG A 100 -13.95 9.66 -4.20
N THR A 101 -12.91 9.13 -3.59
CA THR A 101 -11.76 8.54 -4.26
C THR A 101 -12.16 7.47 -5.25
N GLY A 102 -13.14 6.62 -4.90
CA GLY A 102 -13.74 5.65 -5.83
C GLY A 102 -14.35 6.29 -7.09
N ASP A 103 -15.05 7.43 -6.97
CA ASP A 103 -15.64 8.12 -8.13
C ASP A 103 -14.55 8.70 -9.04
N PHE A 104 -13.45 9.20 -8.48
CA PHE A 104 -12.28 9.63 -9.23
C PHE A 104 -11.67 8.48 -10.03
N ILE A 105 -11.44 7.32 -9.38
CA ILE A 105 -10.89 6.13 -10.05
C ILE A 105 -11.84 5.62 -11.15
N LEU A 106 -13.13 5.51 -10.85
CA LEU A 106 -14.13 5.08 -11.85
C LEU A 106 -14.20 6.05 -13.03
N SER A 107 -14.09 7.35 -12.77
CA SER A 107 -14.04 8.36 -13.83
C SER A 107 -12.82 8.20 -14.73
N LEU A 108 -11.63 7.94 -14.17
CA LEU A 108 -10.43 7.66 -14.97
C LEU A 108 -10.61 6.42 -15.85
N ILE A 109 -11.10 5.32 -15.28
CA ILE A 109 -11.30 4.05 -16.00
C ILE A 109 -12.33 4.19 -17.12
N HIS A 110 -13.45 4.85 -16.84
CA HIS A 110 -14.54 5.01 -17.81
C HIS A 110 -14.16 5.94 -18.96
N ASN A 111 -13.32 6.94 -18.71
CA ASN A 111 -12.96 7.95 -19.70
C ASN A 111 -11.62 7.68 -20.40
N SER A 112 -10.85 6.67 -20.00
CA SER A 112 -9.61 6.32 -20.71
C SER A 112 -9.90 5.87 -22.15
N GLN A 113 -9.27 6.51 -23.12
CA GLN A 113 -9.50 6.29 -24.55
C GLN A 113 -8.51 5.32 -25.18
N ASP A 114 -7.30 5.22 -24.63
CA ASP A 114 -6.22 4.39 -25.17
C ASP A 114 -5.55 3.52 -24.11
N LEU A 115 -4.57 2.72 -24.56
CA LEU A 115 -3.81 1.78 -23.73
C LEU A 115 -3.14 2.48 -22.55
N ASN A 116 -2.54 3.65 -22.79
CA ASN A 116 -1.74 4.39 -21.83
C ASN A 116 -2.62 5.08 -20.79
N GLU A 117 -3.70 5.73 -21.22
CA GLU A 117 -4.70 6.30 -20.31
C GLU A 117 -5.35 5.21 -19.46
N TYR A 118 -5.61 4.03 -20.03
CA TYR A 118 -6.18 2.93 -19.27
C TYR A 118 -5.16 2.38 -18.26
N ALA A 119 -3.89 2.21 -18.65
CA ALA A 119 -2.83 1.82 -17.74
C ALA A 119 -2.64 2.82 -16.59
N PHE A 120 -2.67 4.12 -16.88
CA PHE A 120 -2.68 5.18 -15.87
C PHE A 120 -3.85 5.03 -14.90
N SER A 121 -5.07 4.77 -15.41
CA SER A 121 -6.25 4.56 -14.57
C SER A 121 -6.13 3.33 -13.66
N LEU A 122 -5.53 2.25 -14.15
CA LEU A 122 -5.26 1.03 -13.37
C LEU A 122 -4.16 1.26 -12.33
N GLY A 123 -3.17 2.09 -12.63
CA GLY A 123 -2.19 2.58 -11.67
C GLY A 123 -2.84 3.33 -10.51
N ALA A 124 -3.73 4.28 -10.81
CA ALA A 124 -4.46 5.04 -9.81
C ALA A 124 -5.38 4.13 -8.96
N LEU A 125 -6.01 3.12 -9.57
CA LEU A 125 -6.78 2.11 -8.85
C LEU A 125 -5.89 1.30 -7.89
N ALA A 126 -4.69 0.90 -8.33
CA ALA A 126 -3.75 0.16 -7.50
C ALA A 126 -3.35 0.97 -6.26
N HIS A 127 -3.04 2.27 -6.43
CA HIS A 127 -2.80 3.20 -5.32
C HIS A 127 -4.00 3.26 -4.37
N TYR A 128 -5.21 3.46 -4.88
CA TYR A 128 -6.42 3.53 -4.06
C TYR A 128 -6.64 2.25 -3.22
N ALA A 129 -6.43 1.07 -3.81
CA ALA A 129 -6.58 -0.20 -3.11
C ALA A 129 -5.47 -0.41 -2.06
N ALA A 130 -4.25 0.00 -2.41
CA ALA A 130 -3.06 -0.04 -1.58
C ALA A 130 -3.27 0.73 -0.27
N ASP A 131 -3.63 2.01 -0.34
CA ASP A 131 -3.73 2.86 0.85
C ASP A 131 -4.89 2.49 1.77
N ASN A 132 -6.03 2.11 1.19
CA ASN A 132 -7.20 1.68 1.96
C ASN A 132 -6.91 0.47 2.87
N SER A 133 -6.06 -0.44 2.43
CA SER A 133 -5.68 -1.62 3.20
C SER A 133 -4.43 -1.35 4.03
N GLY A 134 -3.50 -0.66 3.41
CA GLY A 134 -2.11 -0.55 3.75
C GLY A 134 -1.77 0.16 5.04
N HIS A 135 -2.32 1.36 5.24
CA HIS A 135 -2.03 2.16 6.43
C HIS A 135 -2.43 1.42 7.71
N SER A 136 -3.57 0.73 7.70
CA SER A 136 -4.05 -0.01 8.87
C SER A 136 -3.18 -1.21 9.23
N MET A 137 -2.55 -1.85 8.23
CA MET A 137 -1.74 -3.05 8.40
C MET A 137 -0.25 -2.77 8.61
N ALA A 138 0.25 -1.60 8.20
CA ALA A 138 1.67 -1.26 8.24
C ALA A 138 1.94 0.04 8.99
N THR A 139 1.72 1.20 8.34
CA THR A 139 2.17 2.50 8.84
C THR A 139 1.61 2.79 10.23
N ASN A 140 0.30 2.56 10.44
CA ASN A 140 -0.35 2.90 11.70
C ASN A 140 0.20 2.10 12.89
N LEU A 141 0.74 0.90 12.64
CA LEU A 141 1.37 0.05 13.64
C LEU A 141 2.87 0.37 13.79
N ALA A 142 3.53 0.83 12.73
CA ALA A 142 4.96 1.13 12.72
C ALA A 142 5.30 2.46 13.41
N VAL A 143 4.48 3.50 13.20
CA VAL A 143 4.68 4.83 13.80
C VAL A 143 4.88 4.75 15.33
N PRO A 144 4.01 4.10 16.13
CA PRO A 144 4.21 4.02 17.57
C PRO A 144 5.44 3.18 17.99
N LEU A 145 5.95 2.30 17.13
CA LEU A 145 7.19 1.56 17.39
C LEU A 145 8.43 2.44 17.17
N LEU A 146 8.40 3.28 16.12
CA LEU A 146 9.50 4.17 15.76
C LEU A 146 9.55 5.43 16.64
N TYR A 147 8.40 5.86 17.17
CA TYR A 147 8.27 7.09 17.97
C TYR A 147 7.63 6.82 19.34
N PRO A 148 8.40 6.35 20.34
CA PRO A 148 7.87 5.98 21.67
C PRO A 148 7.12 7.11 22.38
N LYS A 149 7.51 8.37 22.16
CA LYS A 149 6.82 9.53 22.73
C LYS A 149 5.40 9.69 22.16
N LEU A 150 5.22 9.44 20.86
CA LEU A 150 3.90 9.48 20.23
C LEU A 150 3.05 8.29 20.67
N ARG A 151 3.66 7.12 20.86
CA ARG A 151 2.98 5.95 21.45
C ARG A 151 2.41 6.21 22.83
N VAL A 152 3.13 6.95 23.68
CA VAL A 152 2.61 7.36 25.00
C VAL A 152 1.39 8.27 24.86
N LYS A 153 1.34 9.12 23.83
CA LYS A 153 0.26 10.08 23.59
C LYS A 153 -0.98 9.46 22.94
N PHE A 154 -0.79 8.62 21.92
CA PHE A 154 -1.85 8.15 21.02
C PHE A 154 -2.10 6.64 21.11
N GLY A 155 -1.25 5.88 21.79
CA GLY A 155 -1.38 4.43 21.96
C GLY A 155 -0.65 3.62 20.87
N ASN A 156 -1.08 2.38 20.68
CA ASN A 156 -0.40 1.40 19.81
C ASN A 156 -0.80 1.48 18.32
N LEU A 157 -1.70 2.39 17.98
CA LEU A 157 -2.16 2.63 16.62
C LEU A 157 -2.21 4.15 16.44
N ILE A 158 -1.46 4.67 15.50
CA ILE A 158 -1.37 6.11 15.22
C ILE A 158 -1.67 6.32 13.75
N THR A 159 -2.79 6.96 13.45
CA THR A 159 -3.22 7.21 12.08
C THR A 159 -2.55 8.46 11.49
N TYR A 160 -2.69 8.65 10.18
CA TYR A 160 -2.26 9.89 9.53
C TYR A 160 -2.91 11.12 10.19
N ALA A 161 -4.19 11.04 10.57
CA ALA A 161 -4.91 12.14 11.19
C ALA A 161 -4.38 12.51 12.59
N ASP A 162 -3.76 11.58 13.31
CA ASP A 162 -3.21 11.83 14.64
C ASP A 162 -1.89 12.62 14.59
N ASP A 163 -1.01 12.27 13.63
CA ASP A 163 0.28 12.94 13.43
C ASP A 163 0.80 12.75 11.97
N PRO A 164 0.39 13.61 11.02
CA PRO A 164 0.75 13.48 9.61
C PRO A 164 2.27 13.46 9.35
N PHE A 165 3.01 14.23 10.15
CA PHE A 165 4.46 14.38 9.97
C PHE A 165 5.23 13.07 10.21
N SER A 166 4.97 12.39 11.33
CA SER A 166 5.67 11.15 11.64
C SER A 166 5.19 9.99 10.77
N HIS A 167 3.94 10.06 10.31
CA HIS A 167 3.34 9.09 9.41
C HIS A 167 4.04 9.11 8.04
N LEU A 168 4.11 10.28 7.39
CA LEU A 168 4.87 10.48 6.14
C LEU A 168 6.37 10.14 6.30
N LYS A 169 6.98 10.52 7.43
CA LYS A 169 8.40 10.23 7.69
C LYS A 169 8.66 8.72 7.81
N THR A 170 7.72 8.00 8.43
CA THR A 170 7.80 6.54 8.53
C THR A 170 7.70 5.91 7.15
N GLU A 171 6.70 6.29 6.37
CA GLU A 171 6.49 5.85 4.98
C GLU A 171 7.73 6.07 4.10
N PHE A 172 8.26 7.29 4.09
CA PHE A 172 9.51 7.58 3.38
C PHE A 172 10.70 6.75 3.89
N GLY A 173 10.80 6.56 5.21
CA GLY A 173 11.87 5.75 5.81
C GLY A 173 11.86 4.30 5.35
N PHE A 174 10.69 3.77 5.01
CA PHE A 174 10.56 2.43 4.47
C PHE A 174 11.00 2.33 3.02
N ASP A 175 10.68 3.34 2.19
CA ASP A 175 11.22 3.44 0.84
C ASP A 175 12.75 3.46 0.84
N VAL A 176 13.35 4.29 1.69
CA VAL A 176 14.81 4.33 1.88
C VAL A 176 15.35 2.96 2.27
N PHE A 177 14.65 2.25 3.16
CA PHE A 177 15.08 0.91 3.60
C PHE A 177 14.99 -0.14 2.48
N GLN A 178 13.91 -0.18 1.70
CA GLN A 178 13.76 -1.13 0.59
C GLN A 178 14.75 -0.82 -0.54
N ALA A 179 14.94 0.47 -0.87
CA ALA A 179 15.93 0.91 -1.85
C ALA A 179 17.35 0.50 -1.44
N ALA A 180 17.74 0.75 -0.19
CA ALA A 180 19.05 0.35 0.34
C ALA A 180 19.25 -1.18 0.35
N LYS A 181 18.17 -1.97 0.33
CA LYS A 181 18.20 -3.43 0.22
C LYS A 181 18.15 -3.94 -1.23
N GLY A 182 18.09 -3.06 -2.23
CA GLY A 182 17.98 -3.44 -3.64
C GLY A 182 16.70 -4.22 -3.96
N ARG A 183 15.61 -3.92 -3.25
CA ARG A 183 14.33 -4.64 -3.37
C ARG A 183 13.34 -4.00 -4.32
N TYR A 184 13.63 -2.80 -4.79
CA TYR A 184 12.91 -2.19 -5.92
C TYR A 184 13.48 -2.71 -7.22
N ALA A 185 12.61 -2.83 -8.22
CA ALA A 185 12.99 -3.28 -9.55
C ALA A 185 14.09 -2.35 -10.11
N PRO A 186 15.25 -2.89 -10.54
CA PRO A 186 16.30 -2.07 -11.16
C PRO A 186 15.80 -1.53 -12.50
N ASP A 187 16.42 -0.47 -13.03
CA ASP A 187 16.01 0.17 -14.29
C ASP A 187 15.86 -0.82 -15.45
N GLY A 188 16.69 -1.88 -15.50
CA GLY A 188 16.61 -2.95 -16.52
C GLY A 188 15.47 -3.96 -16.34
N TYR A 189 14.62 -3.82 -15.33
CA TYR A 189 13.35 -4.57 -15.21
C TYR A 189 12.20 -3.81 -15.89
N LYS A 190 12.41 -2.51 -16.14
CA LYS A 190 11.41 -1.59 -16.72
C LYS A 190 11.45 -1.59 -18.26
N GLY A 191 12.25 -2.47 -18.88
CA GLY A 191 12.39 -2.68 -20.34
C GLY A 191 13.32 -3.85 -20.66
#